data_AF-A0A8S3GVL8-F1
#
_entry.id   AF-A0A8S3GVL8-F1
#
_cell.length_a   1.000
_cell.length_b   1.000
_cell.length_c   1.000
_cell.angle_alpha   90.00
_cell.angle_beta   90.00
_cell.angle_gamma   90.00
#
_symmetry.space_group_name_H-M   'P 1'
#
loop_
_entity.id
_entity.type
_entity.pdbx_description
1 polymer ?
#
loop_
_entity_poly.entity_id
_entity_poly.type
_entity_poly.pdbx_seq_one_letter_code
_entity_poly.pdbx_strand_id
1 'polypeptide(L)' 'MAVLPLLRALVLLETPLSETDSYRMEVLVALDKLERLDKDQFNEDEKHDAQEEQKRRAEENREAAAGASSKLEGGLDDEP' A
#
# COMPACT_ATOMS: atom_id res chain seq x y z
N MET A 1 -9.45 -1.16 -8.00
CA MET A 1 -10.65 -1.96 -7.68
C MET A 1 -10.60 -2.28 -6.19
N ALA A 2 -11.58 -1.83 -5.39
CA ALA A 2 -11.60 -2.17 -3.97
C ALA A 2 -12.19 -3.58 -3.80
N VAL A 3 -11.36 -4.52 -3.38
CA VAL A 3 -11.77 -5.89 -3.02
C VAL A 3 -12.33 -5.77 -1.59
N LEU A 4 -13.66 -5.92 -1.43
CA LEU A 4 -14.41 -5.77 -0.17
C LEU A 4 -14.69 -4.32 0.29
N PRO A 5 -15.52 -3.55 -0.44
CA PRO A 5 -15.79 -2.13 -0.15
C PRO A 5 -16.53 -1.85 1.17
N LEU A 6 -17.11 -2.88 1.79
CA LEU A 6 -17.89 -2.77 3.04
C LEU A 6 -17.17 -3.38 4.25
N LEU A 7 -15.95 -3.89 4.08
CA LEU A 7 -15.21 -4.50 5.18
C LEU A 7 -14.76 -3.42 6.17
N ARG A 8 -15.25 -3.51 7.42
CA ARG A 8 -14.91 -2.58 8.51
C ARG A 8 -14.16 -3.24 9.66
N ALA A 9 -14.27 -4.54 9.83
CA ALA A 9 -13.60 -5.28 10.89
C ALA A 9 -12.98 -6.56 10.33
N LEU A 10 -11.77 -6.86 10.78
CA LEU A 10 -11.01 -8.05 10.40
C LEU A 10 -10.26 -8.59 11.63
N VAL A 11 -10.12 -9.91 11.73
CA VAL A 11 -9.31 -10.57 12.76
C VAL A 11 -8.40 -11.56 12.07
N LEU A 12 -7.09 -11.42 12.27
CA LEU A 12 -6.03 -12.32 11.81
C LEU A 12 -5.11 -12.74 12.98
N LEU A 13 -5.53 -12.55 14.23
CA LEU A 13 -4.86 -13.15 15.40
C LEU A 13 -4.59 -14.64 15.19
N GLU A 14 -3.49 -15.11 15.78
CA GLU A 14 -3.03 -16.51 15.69
C GLU A 14 -2.72 -16.96 14.25
N THR A 15 -2.44 -15.99 13.37
CA THR A 15 -1.86 -16.28 12.05
C THR A 15 -0.39 -15.89 12.05
N PRO A 16 0.49 -16.56 11.27
CA PRO A 16 1.89 -16.17 11.13
C PRO A 16 2.06 -14.70 10.70
N LEU A 17 1.06 -14.16 10.00
CA LEU A 17 1.03 -12.76 9.58
C LEU A 17 0.98 -11.81 10.79
N SER A 18 0.27 -12.17 11.86
CA SER A 18 0.18 -11.35 13.07
C SER A 18 1.50 -11.21 13.84
N GLU A 19 2.50 -12.05 13.52
CA GLU A 19 3.85 -12.00 14.09
C GLU A 19 4.82 -11.14 13.27
N THR A 20 4.39 -10.63 12.11
CA THR A 20 5.26 -9.84 11.22
C THR A 20 5.39 -8.39 11.68
N ASP A 21 6.58 -7.82 11.49
CA ASP A 21 6.82 -6.41 11.77
C ASP A 21 5.90 -5.52 10.93
N SER A 22 5.41 -4.43 11.55
CA SER A 22 4.49 -3.49 10.89
C SER A 22 3.18 -4.11 10.39
N TYR A 23 2.86 -5.35 10.75
CA TYR A 23 1.66 -6.09 10.33
C TYR A 23 0.40 -5.22 10.34
N ARG A 24 0.13 -4.57 11.47
CA ARG A 24 -1.08 -3.76 11.66
C ARG A 24 -1.12 -2.55 10.72
N MET A 25 0.03 -1.89 10.53
CA MET A 25 0.17 -0.75 9.62
C MET A 25 0.00 -1.20 8.16
N GLU A 26 0.66 -2.28 7.76
CA GLU A 26 0.56 -2.83 6.39
C GLU A 26 -0.87 -3.25 6.03
N VAL A 27 -1.59 -3.86 6.98
CA VAL A 27 -3.01 -4.18 6.80
C VAL A 27 -3.84 -2.91 6.58
N LEU A 28 -3.59 -1.84 7.35
CA LEU A 28 -4.32 -0.59 7.22
C LEU A 28 -4.00 0.14 5.90
N VAL A 29 -2.75 0.12 5.45
CA VAL A 29 -2.34 0.68 4.14
C VAL A 29 -3.04 -0.05 2.99
N ALA A 30 -3.18 -1.38 3.09
CA ALA A 30 -3.86 -2.20 2.10
C ALA A 30 -5.40 -2.09 2.17
N LEU A 31 -5.96 -1.92 3.37
CA LEU A 31 -7.39 -1.84 3.66
C LEU A 31 -7.73 -0.51 4.34
N ASP A 32 -7.67 0.57 3.56
CA ASP A 32 -7.86 1.97 3.98
C ASP A 32 -9.18 2.26 4.74
N LYS A 33 -10.19 1.42 4.52
CA LYS A 33 -11.54 1.54 5.11
C LYS A 33 -11.75 0.72 6.38
N LEU A 34 -10.74 -0.04 6.80
CA LEU A 34 -10.81 -0.89 7.98
C LEU A 34 -10.88 -0.03 9.25
N GLU A 35 -11.85 -0.30 10.11
CA GLU A 35 -12.06 0.43 11.37
C GLU A 35 -11.49 -0.33 12.56
N ARG A 36 -11.46 -1.67 12.48
CA ARG A 36 -11.00 -2.55 13.56
C ARG A 36 -10.17 -3.71 13.01
N LEU A 37 -9.01 -3.93 13.63
CA LEU A 37 -8.18 -5.10 13.42
C LEU A 37 -7.96 -5.82 14.75
N ASP A 38 -8.15 -7.13 14.77
CA ASP A 38 -7.83 -7.98 15.93
C ASP A 38 -8.54 -7.57 17.22
N LYS A 39 -9.76 -7.03 17.07
CA LYS A 39 -10.64 -6.47 18.11
C LYS A 39 -10.29 -5.04 18.54
N ASP A 40 -9.20 -4.46 18.06
CA ASP A 40 -8.75 -3.11 18.37
C ASP A 40 -9.04 -2.11 17.25
N GLN A 41 -9.56 -0.94 17.62
CA GLN A 41 -9.82 0.14 16.65
C GLN A 41 -8.53 0.83 16.25
N PHE A 42 -8.47 1.36 15.03
CA PHE A 42 -7.41 2.27 14.63
C PHE A 42 -7.64 3.67 15.20
N ASN A 43 -6.60 4.27 15.74
CA ASN A 43 -6.62 5.68 16.14
C ASN A 43 -6.40 6.60 14.93
N GLU A 44 -6.55 7.91 15.13
CA GLU A 44 -6.41 8.91 14.06
C GLU A 44 -4.98 9.00 13.53
N ASP A 45 -3.98 8.88 14.40
CA ASP A 45 -2.56 8.94 14.02
C ASP A 45 -2.18 7.75 13.13
N GLU A 46 -2.61 6.53 13.48
CA GLU A 46 -2.42 5.32 12.68
C GLU A 46 -3.05 5.46 11.29
N LYS A 47 -4.25 6.04 11.21
CA LYS A 47 -4.94 6.29 9.93
C LYS A 47 -4.22 7.34 9.10
N HIS A 48 -3.76 8.41 9.73
CA HIS A 48 -2.99 9.45 9.06
C HIS A 48 -1.69 8.87 8.47
N ASP A 49 -0.93 8.13 9.28
CA ASP A 49 0.34 7.53 8.87
C ASP A 49 0.14 6.51 7.74
N ALA A 50 -0.90 5.68 7.80
CA ALA A 50 -1.23 4.75 6.73
C ALA A 50 -1.61 5.47 5.42
N GLN A 51 -2.33 6.59 5.50
CA GLN A 51 -2.68 7.39 4.32
C GLN A 51 -1.44 8.03 3.68
N GLU A 52 -0.52 8.56 4.49
CA GLU A 52 0.74 9.12 3.99
C GLU A 52 1.60 8.04 3.34
N GLU A 53 1.70 6.85 3.94
CA GLU A 53 2.43 5.72 3.36
C GLU A 53 1.79 5.23 2.06
N GLN A 54 0.45 5.17 2.00
CA GLN A 54 -0.27 4.82 0.78
C GLN A 54 0.00 5.83 -0.35
N LYS A 55 -0.01 7.14 -0.04
CA LYS A 55 0.33 8.20 -1.01
C LYS A 55 1.75 8.05 -1.51
N ARG A 56 2.72 7.85 -0.60
CA ARG A 56 4.14 7.66 -0.93
C ARG A 56 4.32 6.48 -1.89
N ARG A 57 3.72 5.32 -1.61
CA ARG A 57 3.77 4.13 -2.49
C ARG A 57 3.12 4.39 -3.84
N ALA A 58 2.02 5.13 -3.90
CA ALA A 58 1.36 5.47 -5.14
C ALA A 58 2.20 6.41 -6.01
N GLU A 59 2.88 7.39 -5.40
CA GLU A 59 3.80 8.30 -6.07
C GLU A 59 5.03 7.56 -6.60
N GLU A 60 5.69 6.75 -5.77
CA GLU A 60 6.84 5.92 -6.17
C GLU A 60 6.50 4.97 -7.32
N ASN A 61 5.35 4.31 -7.26
CA ASN A 61 4.90 3.43 -8.35
C ASN A 61 4.63 4.21 -9.64
N ARG A 62 4.13 5.46 -9.55
CA ARG A 62 3.90 6.32 -10.71
C ARG A 62 5.20 6.80 -11.33
N GLU A 63 6.18 7.18 -10.51
CA GLU A 63 7.52 7.57 -10.96
C GLU A 63 8.26 6.40 -11.62
N ALA A 64 8.19 5.21 -11.01
CA ALA A 64 8.77 3.99 -11.59
C ALA A 64 8.14 3.66 -12.95
N ALA A 65 6.81 3.76 -13.08
CA ALA A 65 6.12 3.55 -14.36
C ALA A 65 6.48 4.62 -15.42
N ALA A 66 6.66 5.88 -15.02
CA ALA A 66 7.07 6.96 -15.92
C ALA A 66 8.53 6.81 -16.37
N GLY A 67 9.45 6.47 -15.46
CA GLY A 67 10.87 6.25 -15.76
C GLY A 67 11.14 5.00 -16.60
N ALA A 68 10.28 3.98 -16.53
CA ALA A 68 10.35 2.81 -17.40
C ALA A 68 9.96 3.14 -18.86
N SER A 69 9.06 4.11 -19.07
CA SER A 69 8.59 4.49 -20.41
C SER A 69 9.62 5.34 -21.19
N SER A 70 10.42 6.17 -20.50
CA SER A 70 11.44 7.02 -21.14
C SER A 70 12.73 6.28 -21.52
N LYS A 71 12.97 5.07 -20.98
CA LYS A 71 14.20 4.31 -21.21
C LYS A 71 14.19 3.48 -22.51
N LEU A 72 13.06 3.43 -23.21
CA LEU A 72 12.88 2.69 -24.46
C LEU A 72 13.07 3.54 -25.74
N GLU A 73 13.10 4.87 -25.63
CA GLU A 73 13.24 5.77 -26.81
C GLU A 73 14.70 6.14 -27.17
N GLY A 74 15.70 5.71 -26.41
CA GLY A 74 17.10 6.14 -26.59
C GLY A 74 18.01 5.21 -27.40
N GLY A 75 17.47 4.27 -28.19
CA GLY A 75 18.27 3.18 -28.73
C GLY A 75 17.91 2.74 -30.14
N LEU A 76 17.76 3.67 -31.09
CA LEU A 76 17.97 3.43 -32.51
C LEU A 76 18.47 4.72 -33.16
N ASP A 77 19.38 4.56 -34.13
CA ASP A 77 19.94 5.57 -35.04
C ASP A 77 21.12 6.37 -34.41
N ASP A 78 22.35 6.39 -34.93
CA ASP A 78 22.84 6.12 -36.29
C ASP A 78 24.39 6.03 -36.20
N GLU A 79 25.03 4.95 -36.68
CA GLU A 79 26.48 4.92 -36.93
C GLU A 79 26.70 4.55 -38.41
N PRO A 80 27.19 5.48 -39.24
CA PRO A 80 27.85 5.15 -40.50
C PRO A 80 29.37 4.95 -40.34
#